data_AF-A0A9P3G649-F1
#
_entry.id   AF-A0A9P3G649-F1
#
_cell.length_a   1.000
_cell.length_b   1.000
_cell.length_c   1.000
_cell.angle_alpha   90.00
_cell.angle_beta   90.00
_cell.angle_gamma   90.00
#
_symmetry.space_group_name_H-M   'P 1'
#
loop_
_entity.id
_entity.type
_entity.pdbx_description
1 polymer ?
#
loop_
_entity_poly.entity_id
_entity_poly.type
_entity_poly.pdbx_seq_one_letter_code
_entity_poly.pdbx_strand_id
1 'polypeptide(L)'
;MPRFAGLLALLGGLSAVLASANVSGIYGIVERRLPQHTGKFTFTSVEGGGDAFVISDTKGKQGGITVSCTTTSGCARGLYTYLTDFGGVDIFWTGSRLHELPSPLPKVGKPVKGSAIVPYRYHFNTVTFGYTTAFWDFDKWSLLLDWLALRGVNLPLAWNGYEAIALEVFREFGLSDGEIFDFFAGPAFLPWNRFGNMQTSWGGSLPMQWINDQATLQKQILPRMVELGMTPILPAFTGFVPRAMSSHYSNASIVNGSAWSGFPTAMTNDSFLEPFDPLFPQMQKSFIAKQQQAYGNITHFYTLDQYNENNPFSGNTSYLASVSASTIASLRAADPEAIWVLQGWLFFSSETFWTDDRIEAYLGGAPGNDSMLILDLYTEAQPQWNRTNSYFGKQWVWCELHDYGGNMGMEGNLAAITEGPVAALHANGSSMVGMGLTMEGQEPGNEIVYDVLLDQA
;
A
#
# COMPACT_ATOMS: atom_id res chain seq x y z
N MET A 1 -47.39 -26.82 -11.33
CA MET A 1 -46.57 -27.38 -10.23
C MET A 1 -45.57 -28.36 -10.83
N PRO A 2 -44.36 -28.51 -10.30
CA PRO A 2 -43.47 -27.50 -9.69
C PRO A 2 -42.05 -27.59 -10.34
N ARG A 3 -40.96 -26.91 -9.95
CA ARG A 3 -40.65 -25.84 -8.98
C ARG A 3 -39.86 -24.73 -9.72
N PHE A 4 -39.75 -23.54 -9.11
CA PHE A 4 -38.65 -22.61 -9.36
C PHE A 4 -37.36 -23.11 -8.68
N ALA A 5 -36.19 -22.76 -9.22
CA ALA A 5 -34.94 -22.69 -8.47
C ALA A 5 -34.24 -21.38 -8.87
N GLY A 6 -34.35 -20.36 -8.02
CA GLY A 6 -33.68 -19.07 -8.25
C GLY A 6 -32.20 -19.15 -7.88
N LEU A 7 -31.34 -18.58 -8.70
CA LEU A 7 -29.95 -18.33 -8.35
C LEU A 7 -29.91 -17.21 -7.29
N LEU A 8 -29.70 -17.55 -6.02
CA LEU A 8 -29.23 -16.55 -5.05
C LEU A 8 -27.73 -16.37 -5.27
N ALA A 9 -27.33 -15.18 -5.72
CA ALA A 9 -25.96 -14.74 -5.61
C ALA A 9 -25.64 -14.56 -4.12
N LEU A 10 -24.85 -15.47 -3.55
CA LEU A 10 -24.25 -15.30 -2.24
C LEU A 10 -23.11 -14.26 -2.37
N LEU A 11 -23.49 -12.98 -2.31
CA LEU A 11 -22.57 -11.93 -1.90
C LEU A 11 -22.02 -12.32 -0.53
N GLY A 12 -20.73 -12.66 -0.48
CA GLY A 12 -20.03 -12.90 0.77
C GLY A 12 -20.10 -11.63 1.62
N GLY A 13 -20.90 -11.68 2.68
CA GLY A 13 -21.07 -10.56 3.57
C GLY A 13 -19.80 -10.30 4.36
N LEU A 14 -18.96 -9.39 3.85
CA LEU A 14 -18.16 -8.54 4.72
C LEU A 14 -19.14 -7.90 5.71
N SER A 15 -19.10 -8.38 6.96
CA SER A 15 -19.81 -7.74 8.06
C SER A 15 -19.25 -6.34 8.20
N ALA A 16 -19.94 -5.36 7.60
CA ALA A 16 -19.62 -3.96 7.76
C ALA A 16 -19.80 -3.62 9.24
N VAL A 17 -18.69 -3.68 9.98
CA VAL A 17 -18.60 -3.11 11.32
C VAL A 17 -19.01 -1.65 11.16
N LEU A 18 -20.08 -1.25 11.86
CA LEU A 18 -20.55 0.13 11.93
C LEU A 18 -19.52 0.95 12.72
N ALA A 19 -18.37 1.20 12.10
CA ALA A 19 -17.33 2.07 12.61
C ALA A 19 -17.88 3.49 12.60
N SER A 20 -17.91 4.13 13.76
CA SER A 20 -18.09 5.58 13.82
C SER A 20 -16.79 6.25 13.39
N ALA A 21 -16.90 7.26 12.52
CA ALA A 21 -15.77 8.05 12.06
C ALA A 21 -15.08 8.73 13.25
N ASN A 22 -13.80 8.43 13.48
CA ASN A 22 -12.99 9.26 14.36
C ASN A 22 -12.64 10.57 13.63
N VAL A 23 -13.33 11.64 13.98
CA VAL A 23 -13.16 12.96 13.34
C VAL A 23 -11.95 13.74 13.87
N SER A 24 -11.20 13.25 14.86
CA SER A 24 -10.09 13.98 15.47
C SER A 24 -9.00 14.36 14.46
N GLY A 25 -8.59 13.43 13.60
CA GLY A 25 -7.57 13.68 12.58
C GLY A 25 -7.98 14.74 11.55
N ILE A 26 -9.28 14.89 11.30
CA ILE A 26 -9.82 15.86 10.35
C ILE A 26 -9.82 17.27 10.95
N TYR A 27 -10.14 17.40 12.25
CA TYR A 27 -9.84 18.65 12.97
C TYR A 27 -8.34 18.94 12.98
N GLY A 28 -7.49 17.92 13.13
CA GLY A 28 -6.03 18.03 12.99
C GLY A 28 -5.59 18.58 11.63
N ILE A 29 -6.19 18.14 10.51
CA ILE A 29 -5.94 18.72 9.18
C ILE A 29 -6.31 20.21 9.17
N VAL A 30 -7.49 20.56 9.68
CA VAL A 30 -7.94 21.98 9.73
C VAL A 30 -6.99 22.83 10.56
N GLU A 31 -6.51 22.34 11.71
CA GLU A 31 -5.55 23.06 12.56
C GLU A 31 -4.18 23.22 11.89
N ARG A 32 -3.68 22.17 11.21
CA ARG A 32 -2.37 22.19 10.52
C ARG A 32 -2.38 23.03 9.23
N ARG A 33 -3.46 22.99 8.45
CA ARG A 33 -3.50 23.49 7.06
C ARG A 33 -4.44 24.68 6.85
N LEU A 34 -5.39 24.89 7.73
CA LEU A 34 -6.42 25.94 7.66
C LEU A 34 -6.56 26.70 8.99
N PRO A 35 -5.47 27.15 9.66
CA PRO A 35 -5.53 27.66 11.04
C PRO A 35 -6.40 28.92 11.22
N GLN A 36 -6.61 29.70 10.15
CA GLN A 36 -7.52 30.86 10.17
C GLN A 36 -9.02 30.46 10.20
N HIS A 37 -9.32 29.21 9.86
CA HIS A 37 -10.66 28.62 9.77
C HIS A 37 -10.91 27.56 10.85
N THR A 38 -10.03 27.43 11.84
CA THR A 38 -10.25 26.61 13.03
C THR A 38 -11.58 26.98 13.68
N GLY A 39 -12.41 25.96 13.95
CA GLY A 39 -13.76 26.15 14.48
C GLY A 39 -14.78 26.73 13.50
N LYS A 40 -14.49 26.87 12.20
CA LYS A 40 -15.50 27.16 11.16
C LYS A 40 -16.17 25.89 10.65
N PHE A 41 -15.40 24.81 10.53
CA PHE A 41 -15.89 23.48 10.17
C PHE A 41 -16.50 22.73 11.37
N THR A 42 -17.33 21.74 11.08
CA THR A 42 -17.91 20.82 12.07
C THR A 42 -18.09 19.45 11.43
N PHE A 43 -17.36 18.46 11.93
CA PHE A 43 -17.40 17.08 11.44
C PHE A 43 -18.34 16.23 12.29
N THR A 44 -19.14 15.37 11.68
CA THR A 44 -20.15 14.55 12.37
C THR A 44 -20.16 13.13 11.81
N SER A 45 -19.77 12.15 12.62
CA SER A 45 -19.98 10.74 12.28
C SER A 45 -21.48 10.43 12.16
N VAL A 46 -21.86 9.68 11.14
CA VAL A 46 -23.20 9.10 10.95
C VAL A 46 -23.08 7.63 10.60
N GLU A 47 -24.10 6.83 10.91
CA GLU A 47 -24.13 5.44 10.48
C GLU A 47 -24.38 5.34 8.96
N GLY A 48 -23.70 4.39 8.30
CA GLY A 48 -23.84 4.09 6.88
C GLY A 48 -22.81 3.07 6.41
N GLY A 49 -22.85 2.71 5.13
CA GLY A 49 -21.89 1.79 4.50
C GLY A 49 -20.98 2.52 3.51
N GLY A 50 -19.75 2.03 3.37
CA GLY A 50 -18.72 2.63 2.52
C GLY A 50 -18.22 3.98 3.03
N ASP A 51 -17.28 4.58 2.30
CA ASP A 51 -16.73 5.90 2.59
C ASP A 51 -17.60 6.97 1.92
N ALA A 52 -18.45 7.65 2.70
CA ALA A 52 -19.46 8.57 2.19
C ALA A 52 -19.57 9.83 3.05
N PHE A 53 -20.04 10.92 2.44
CA PHE A 53 -20.19 12.23 3.09
C PHE A 53 -21.35 13.07 2.57
N VAL A 54 -21.74 14.06 3.38
CA VAL A 54 -22.70 15.12 3.06
C VAL A 54 -22.16 16.47 3.57
N ILE A 55 -22.01 17.44 2.67
CA ILE A 55 -21.56 18.81 2.97
C ILE A 55 -22.79 19.72 3.03
N SER A 56 -22.86 20.60 4.03
CA SER A 56 -23.96 21.57 4.19
C SER A 56 -23.57 22.80 5.01
N ASP A 57 -24.32 23.90 4.88
CA ASP A 57 -24.19 25.05 5.78
C ASP A 57 -24.62 24.67 7.22
N THR A 58 -23.81 25.02 8.23
CA THR A 58 -24.11 24.69 9.63
C THR A 58 -25.35 25.43 10.14
N LYS A 59 -26.37 24.68 10.54
CA LYS A 59 -27.61 25.24 11.13
C LYS A 59 -27.29 26.07 12.38
N GLY A 60 -27.81 27.30 12.42
CA GLY A 60 -27.63 28.21 13.55
C GLY A 60 -26.27 28.90 13.65
N LYS A 61 -25.33 28.66 12.71
CA LYS A 61 -23.99 29.24 12.71
C LYS A 61 -23.67 29.86 11.35
N GLN A 62 -23.80 31.18 11.26
CA GLN A 62 -23.56 31.92 10.01
C GLN A 62 -22.10 31.74 9.55
N GLY A 63 -21.92 31.21 8.33
CA GLY A 63 -20.58 30.94 7.77
C GLY A 63 -19.84 29.76 8.41
N GLY A 64 -20.56 28.85 9.07
CA GLY A 64 -20.05 27.53 9.44
C GLY A 64 -20.41 26.48 8.39
N ILE A 65 -19.55 25.47 8.24
CA ILE A 65 -19.75 24.34 7.31
C ILE A 65 -19.77 23.03 8.09
N THR A 66 -20.75 22.18 7.82
CA THR A 66 -20.90 20.86 8.42
C THR A 66 -20.64 19.78 7.37
N VAL A 67 -19.73 18.85 7.69
CA VAL A 67 -19.48 17.62 6.93
C VAL A 67 -19.94 16.44 7.79
N SER A 68 -21.03 15.80 7.39
CA SER A 68 -21.48 14.54 7.98
C SER A 68 -20.92 13.37 7.17
N CYS A 69 -20.40 12.33 7.81
CA CYS A 69 -19.60 11.31 7.14
C CYS A 69 -19.71 9.94 7.83
N THR A 70 -19.60 8.86 7.06
CA THR A 70 -19.64 7.48 7.58
C THR A 70 -18.31 7.05 8.18
N THR A 71 -17.20 7.44 7.56
CA THR A 71 -15.83 7.09 7.98
C THR A 71 -14.94 8.34 8.00
N THR A 72 -13.78 8.24 8.65
CA THR A 72 -12.79 9.32 8.69
C THR A 72 -12.27 9.69 7.29
N SER A 73 -12.05 8.70 6.41
CA SER A 73 -11.70 8.94 5.00
C SER A 73 -12.82 9.69 4.26
N GLY A 74 -14.09 9.30 4.48
CA GLY A 74 -15.24 10.04 3.96
C GLY A 74 -15.31 11.48 4.49
N CYS A 75 -14.99 11.72 5.76
CA CYS A 75 -14.90 13.08 6.32
C CYS A 75 -13.80 13.91 5.67
N ALA A 76 -12.63 13.32 5.40
CA ALA A 76 -11.51 13.97 4.74
C ALA A 76 -11.85 14.34 3.30
N ARG A 77 -12.42 13.40 2.52
CA ARG A 77 -12.89 13.66 1.15
C ARG A 77 -14.01 14.71 1.10
N GLY A 78 -14.90 14.73 2.10
CA GLY A 78 -15.93 15.76 2.24
C GLY A 78 -15.40 17.15 2.60
N LEU A 79 -14.32 17.23 3.40
CA LEU A 79 -13.57 18.48 3.60
C LEU A 79 -12.92 18.92 2.29
N TYR A 80 -12.23 18.00 1.60
CA TYR A 80 -11.55 18.28 0.33
C TYR A 80 -12.51 18.83 -0.73
N THR A 81 -13.62 18.15 -0.99
CA THR A 81 -14.66 18.56 -1.94
C THR A 81 -15.21 19.96 -1.63
N TYR A 82 -15.27 20.35 -0.34
CA TYR A 82 -15.65 21.74 0.00
C TYR A 82 -14.55 22.75 -0.38
N LEU A 83 -13.29 22.42 -0.10
CA LEU A 83 -12.14 23.28 -0.37
C LEU A 83 -11.95 23.54 -1.87
N THR A 84 -12.15 22.53 -2.71
CA THR A 84 -12.11 22.66 -4.18
C THR A 84 -13.33 23.40 -4.71
N ASP A 85 -14.54 22.86 -4.51
CA ASP A 85 -15.73 23.23 -5.28
C ASP A 85 -16.32 24.57 -4.84
N PHE A 86 -16.16 24.90 -3.55
CA PHE A 86 -16.67 26.14 -2.96
C PHE A 86 -15.55 27.10 -2.55
N GLY A 87 -14.41 26.57 -2.10
CA GLY A 87 -13.25 27.36 -1.71
C GLY A 87 -12.35 27.82 -2.87
N GLY A 88 -12.30 27.07 -3.97
CA GLY A 88 -11.36 27.31 -5.08
C GLY A 88 -9.88 27.06 -4.72
N VAL A 89 -9.62 26.31 -3.65
CA VAL A 89 -8.28 26.08 -3.08
C VAL A 89 -7.95 24.60 -2.97
N ASP A 90 -6.66 24.27 -2.97
CA ASP A 90 -6.18 22.89 -3.02
C ASP A 90 -4.81 22.74 -2.32
N ILE A 91 -4.37 21.50 -2.14
CA ILE A 91 -3.12 21.00 -1.57
C ILE A 91 -2.44 20.06 -2.57
N PHE A 92 -1.12 20.13 -2.64
CA PHE A 92 -0.25 19.50 -3.63
C PHE A 92 0.94 18.86 -2.91
N TRP A 93 1.67 17.95 -3.56
CA TRP A 93 2.95 17.44 -3.02
C TRP A 93 3.98 18.57 -2.85
N THR A 94 3.90 19.58 -3.71
CA THR A 94 4.77 20.78 -3.68
C THR A 94 4.31 21.91 -2.76
N GLY A 95 3.11 21.88 -2.18
CA GLY A 95 2.61 22.96 -1.34
C GLY A 95 1.09 23.04 -1.21
N SER A 96 0.53 24.24 -1.04
CA SER A 96 -0.92 24.42 -1.04
C SER A 96 -1.36 25.88 -1.26
N ARG A 97 -2.60 26.05 -1.73
CA ARG A 97 -3.33 27.33 -1.75
C ARG A 97 -4.38 27.44 -0.65
N LEU A 98 -4.41 26.48 0.29
CA LEU A 98 -5.40 26.43 1.39
C LEU A 98 -5.44 27.72 2.24
N HIS A 99 -4.34 28.47 2.30
CA HIS A 99 -4.26 29.76 2.97
C HIS A 99 -5.08 30.89 2.29
N GLU A 100 -5.51 30.70 1.04
CA GLU A 100 -6.34 31.64 0.26
C GLU A 100 -7.85 31.45 0.51
N LEU A 101 -8.25 30.43 1.30
CA LEU A 101 -9.66 30.11 1.55
C LEU A 101 -10.42 31.33 2.15
N PRO A 102 -11.52 31.82 1.53
CA PRO A 102 -12.14 33.08 1.94
C PRO A 102 -12.72 33.09 3.36
N SER A 103 -12.64 34.25 4.03
CA SER A 103 -13.33 34.52 5.29
C SER A 103 -14.27 35.72 5.11
N PRO A 104 -15.61 35.55 5.24
CA PRO A 104 -16.32 34.34 5.65
C PRO A 104 -16.28 33.22 4.59
N LEU A 105 -16.42 31.99 5.07
CA LEU A 105 -16.49 30.78 4.23
C LEU A 105 -17.63 30.87 3.19
N PRO A 106 -17.38 30.49 1.91
CA PRO A 106 -18.41 30.37 0.88
C PRO A 106 -19.56 29.43 1.29
N LYS A 107 -20.80 29.80 0.97
CA LYS A 107 -21.99 29.01 1.30
C LYS A 107 -22.18 27.83 0.37
N VAL A 108 -22.67 26.73 0.92
CA VAL A 108 -23.03 25.51 0.17
C VAL A 108 -24.44 25.60 -0.41
N GLY A 109 -25.39 26.16 0.34
CA GLY A 109 -26.78 26.30 -0.07
C GLY A 109 -27.53 24.96 -0.09
N LYS A 110 -27.41 24.21 -1.19
CA LYS A 110 -28.02 22.88 -1.31
C LYS A 110 -26.99 21.82 -0.88
N PRO A 111 -27.31 20.92 0.08
CA PRO A 111 -26.37 19.90 0.52
C PRO A 111 -25.84 19.04 -0.64
N VAL A 112 -24.52 18.90 -0.69
CA VAL A 112 -23.79 18.04 -1.64
C VAL A 112 -23.54 16.70 -0.97
N LYS A 113 -23.61 15.60 -1.74
CA LYS A 113 -23.32 14.24 -1.26
C LYS A 113 -22.26 13.61 -2.15
N GLY A 114 -21.36 12.84 -1.56
CA GLY A 114 -20.39 12.02 -2.27
C GLY A 114 -20.16 10.69 -1.55
N SER A 115 -19.66 9.70 -2.29
CA SER A 115 -19.31 8.38 -1.78
C SER A 115 -18.31 7.72 -2.72
N ALA A 116 -17.31 7.05 -2.16
CA ALA A 116 -16.39 6.19 -2.91
C ALA A 116 -17.17 5.07 -3.62
N ILE A 117 -16.72 4.70 -4.82
CA ILE A 117 -17.22 3.57 -5.60
C ILE A 117 -16.44 2.29 -5.35
N VAL A 118 -15.25 2.38 -4.74
CA VAL A 118 -14.42 1.24 -4.32
C VAL A 118 -14.06 1.27 -2.83
N PRO A 119 -13.98 0.10 -2.15
CA PRO A 119 -13.64 0.06 -0.72
C PRO A 119 -12.18 0.45 -0.44
N TYR A 120 -11.24 0.24 -1.38
CA TYR A 120 -9.84 0.60 -1.18
C TYR A 120 -9.37 1.68 -2.16
N ARG A 121 -8.73 2.72 -1.62
CA ARG A 121 -7.86 3.64 -2.37
C ARG A 121 -6.44 3.48 -1.86
N TYR A 122 -5.58 2.91 -2.70
CA TYR A 122 -4.22 2.49 -2.36
C TYR A 122 -3.17 3.52 -2.77
N HIS A 123 -2.03 3.57 -2.08
CA HIS A 123 -0.91 4.47 -2.45
C HIS A 123 0.48 3.90 -2.12
N PHE A 124 1.43 4.29 -2.98
CA PHE A 124 2.88 3.99 -3.05
C PHE A 124 3.28 2.77 -3.88
N ASN A 125 4.49 2.85 -4.44
CA ASN A 125 5.32 1.67 -4.71
C ASN A 125 6.26 1.41 -3.53
N THR A 126 6.77 0.19 -3.41
CA THR A 126 7.91 -0.09 -2.51
C THR A 126 9.15 0.72 -2.91
N VAL A 127 9.39 0.95 -4.21
CA VAL A 127 10.55 1.73 -4.68
C VAL A 127 10.42 3.24 -4.46
N THR A 128 9.22 3.77 -4.19
CA THR A 128 9.02 5.18 -3.77
C THR A 128 9.78 5.50 -2.48
N PHE A 129 10.02 4.49 -1.64
CA PHE A 129 10.83 4.61 -0.41
C PHE A 129 12.34 4.73 -0.67
N GLY A 130 12.79 4.57 -1.92
CA GLY A 130 14.17 4.80 -2.37
C GLY A 130 14.29 6.09 -3.18
N TYR A 131 13.47 6.23 -4.24
CA TYR A 131 13.53 7.38 -5.15
C TYR A 131 13.01 8.68 -4.53
N THR A 132 12.00 8.62 -3.66
CA THR A 132 11.33 9.82 -3.11
C THR A 132 11.58 9.98 -1.62
N THR A 133 11.12 9.03 -0.79
CA THR A 133 10.94 9.27 0.65
C THR A 133 12.13 8.86 1.52
N ALA A 134 13.19 8.30 0.93
CA ALA A 134 14.36 7.80 1.65
C ALA A 134 14.90 8.81 2.67
N PHE A 135 15.12 10.05 2.25
CA PHE A 135 15.69 11.15 3.05
C PHE A 135 14.63 12.15 3.56
N TRP A 136 13.39 11.70 3.78
CA TRP A 136 12.33 12.55 4.33
C TRP A 136 12.33 12.59 5.85
N ASP A 137 12.00 13.76 6.39
CA ASP A 137 11.65 13.97 7.79
C ASP A 137 10.12 13.83 7.99
N PHE A 138 9.68 13.95 9.23
CA PHE A 138 8.24 13.86 9.53
C PHE A 138 7.43 15.04 8.99
N ASP A 139 8.03 16.20 8.67
CA ASP A 139 7.27 17.35 8.14
C ASP A 139 6.82 17.10 6.70
N LYS A 140 7.70 16.52 5.86
CA LYS A 140 7.31 16.05 4.51
C LYS A 140 6.28 14.93 4.57
N TRP A 141 6.47 13.94 5.44
CA TRP A 141 5.49 12.88 5.67
C TRP A 141 4.13 13.42 6.16
N SER A 142 4.14 14.38 7.07
CA SER A 142 2.94 15.05 7.61
C SER A 142 2.19 15.82 6.52
N LEU A 143 2.88 16.41 5.53
CA LEU A 143 2.25 16.99 4.35
C LEU A 143 1.61 15.94 3.45
N LEU A 144 2.36 14.89 3.08
CA LEU A 144 1.84 13.83 2.22
C LEU A 144 0.66 13.10 2.86
N LEU A 145 0.70 12.77 4.14
CA LEU A 145 -0.40 12.10 4.86
C LEU A 145 -1.68 12.96 4.88
N ASP A 146 -1.55 14.29 5.04
CA ASP A 146 -2.70 15.20 4.95
C ASP A 146 -3.26 15.26 3.51
N TRP A 147 -2.40 15.24 2.47
CA TRP A 147 -2.80 15.15 1.05
C TRP A 147 -3.53 13.84 0.75
N LEU A 148 -2.95 12.69 1.16
CA LEU A 148 -3.53 11.35 0.97
C LEU A 148 -4.94 11.25 1.57
N ALA A 149 -5.14 11.77 2.78
CA ALA A 149 -6.47 11.77 3.41
C ALA A 149 -7.48 12.61 2.61
N LEU A 150 -7.08 13.80 2.15
CA LEU A 150 -7.96 14.70 1.39
C LEU A 150 -8.31 14.11 0.00
N ARG A 151 -7.38 13.41 -0.65
CA ARG A 151 -7.63 12.61 -1.86
C ARG A 151 -8.36 11.29 -1.59
N GLY A 152 -8.72 10.98 -0.35
CA GLY A 152 -9.54 9.81 0.00
C GLY A 152 -8.78 8.48 0.06
N VAL A 153 -7.45 8.48 0.03
CA VAL A 153 -6.62 7.28 0.21
C VAL A 153 -6.89 6.68 1.60
N ASN A 154 -7.08 5.37 1.66
CA ASN A 154 -7.33 4.64 2.91
C ASN A 154 -6.45 3.40 3.11
N LEU A 155 -5.64 2.98 2.13
CA LEU A 155 -4.80 1.79 2.21
C LEU A 155 -3.35 2.02 1.68
N PRO A 156 -2.50 2.84 2.35
CA PRO A 156 -1.14 3.15 1.88
C PRO A 156 -0.09 2.18 2.41
N LEU A 157 1.01 1.96 1.68
CA LEU A 157 2.20 1.27 2.21
C LEU A 157 2.90 2.09 3.32
N ALA A 158 3.53 1.40 4.27
CA ALA A 158 4.35 2.01 5.32
C ALA A 158 5.65 1.21 5.58
N TRP A 159 6.67 1.44 4.74
CA TRP A 159 7.94 0.68 4.76
C TRP A 159 9.05 1.21 5.68
N ASN A 160 8.92 2.40 6.27
CA ASN A 160 10.00 2.97 7.09
C ASN A 160 10.30 2.09 8.31
N GLY A 161 11.59 1.92 8.63
CA GLY A 161 12.04 1.13 9.78
C GLY A 161 12.03 -0.39 9.60
N TYR A 162 11.78 -0.92 8.40
CA TYR A 162 11.88 -2.36 8.09
C TYR A 162 13.19 -2.99 8.62
N GLU A 163 14.32 -2.31 8.36
CA GLU A 163 15.65 -2.80 8.71
C GLU A 163 15.84 -2.95 10.23
N ALA A 164 15.10 -2.19 11.05
CA ALA A 164 15.17 -2.30 12.51
C ALA A 164 14.53 -3.61 13.00
N ILE A 165 13.37 -3.97 12.45
CA ILE A 165 12.71 -5.24 12.74
C ILE A 165 13.54 -6.41 12.18
N ALA A 166 14.03 -6.29 10.94
CA ALA A 166 14.87 -7.31 10.31
C ALA A 166 16.17 -7.57 11.09
N LEU A 167 16.85 -6.51 11.56
CA LEU A 167 18.05 -6.60 12.40
C LEU A 167 17.78 -7.35 13.71
N GLU A 168 16.67 -7.07 14.40
CA GLU A 168 16.30 -7.80 15.61
C GLU A 168 15.95 -9.26 15.34
N VAL A 169 15.29 -9.57 14.22
CA VAL A 169 15.02 -10.96 13.81
C VAL A 169 16.33 -11.68 13.49
N PHE A 170 17.19 -11.17 12.62
CA PHE A 170 18.43 -11.87 12.25
C PHE A 170 19.36 -12.12 13.46
N ARG A 171 19.41 -11.20 14.43
CA ARG A 171 20.08 -11.41 15.73
C ARG A 171 19.46 -12.54 16.56
N GLU A 172 18.12 -12.64 16.60
CA GLU A 172 17.41 -13.73 17.29
C GLU A 172 17.72 -15.10 16.66
N PHE A 173 17.92 -15.14 15.34
CA PHE A 173 18.35 -16.32 14.58
C PHE A 173 19.89 -16.45 14.48
N GLY A 174 20.64 -15.83 15.39
CA GLY A 174 22.05 -16.13 15.65
C GLY A 174 23.10 -15.40 14.81
N LEU A 175 22.67 -14.52 13.87
CA LEU A 175 23.62 -13.74 13.07
C LEU A 175 24.21 -12.60 13.90
N SER A 176 25.51 -12.35 13.70
CA SER A 176 26.21 -11.19 14.25
C SER A 176 25.87 -9.92 13.47
N ASP A 177 26.05 -8.76 14.11
CA ASP A 177 25.86 -7.46 13.48
C ASP A 177 26.65 -7.34 12.16
N GLY A 178 27.90 -7.81 12.10
CA GLY A 178 28.71 -7.75 10.87
C GLY A 178 28.04 -8.49 9.69
N GLU A 179 27.59 -9.73 9.93
CA GLU A 179 26.90 -10.55 8.92
C GLU A 179 25.58 -9.91 8.44
N ILE A 180 24.91 -9.12 9.28
CA ILE A 180 23.65 -8.44 8.96
C ILE A 180 23.91 -7.11 8.23
N PHE A 181 24.87 -6.31 8.69
CA PHE A 181 25.23 -5.04 8.06
C PHE A 181 25.92 -5.21 6.70
N ASP A 182 26.54 -6.36 6.44
CA ASP A 182 27.04 -6.74 5.10
C ASP A 182 25.91 -7.05 4.11
N PHE A 183 24.71 -7.43 4.58
CA PHE A 183 23.54 -7.70 3.73
C PHE A 183 22.77 -6.43 3.37
N PHE A 184 22.56 -5.50 4.31
CA PHE A 184 21.76 -4.30 4.04
C PHE A 184 22.38 -3.39 2.97
N ALA A 185 21.54 -2.95 2.03
CA ALA A 185 21.91 -1.95 1.04
C ALA A 185 21.96 -0.53 1.64
N GLY A 186 22.49 0.43 0.87
CA GLY A 186 22.54 1.83 1.27
C GLY A 186 21.14 2.49 1.29
N PRO A 187 20.92 3.60 2.03
CA PRO A 187 19.61 4.22 2.25
C PRO A 187 18.66 4.32 1.05
N ALA A 188 19.13 4.88 -0.07
CA ALA A 188 18.33 5.04 -1.28
C ALA A 188 18.02 3.71 -2.00
N PHE A 189 18.77 2.65 -1.71
CA PHE A 189 18.70 1.35 -2.39
C PHE A 189 17.95 0.27 -1.58
N LEU A 190 17.47 0.60 -0.38
CA LEU A 190 16.76 -0.34 0.50
C LEU A 190 15.53 -1.02 -0.14
N PRO A 191 14.72 -0.37 -1.01
CA PRO A 191 13.61 -1.07 -1.70
C PRO A 191 14.04 -2.32 -2.47
N TRP A 192 15.10 -2.23 -3.28
CA TRP A 192 15.60 -3.37 -4.07
C TRP A 192 16.24 -4.45 -3.19
N ASN A 193 16.72 -4.09 -1.99
CA ASN A 193 17.17 -5.08 -1.01
C ASN A 193 16.03 -5.78 -0.27
N ARG A 194 14.91 -5.08 -0.02
CA ARG A 194 13.68 -5.70 0.52
C ARG A 194 13.05 -6.69 -0.47
N PHE A 195 13.16 -6.40 -1.76
CA PHE A 195 12.79 -7.30 -2.87
C PHE A 195 13.85 -8.37 -3.23
N GLY A 196 15.02 -8.37 -2.55
CA GLY A 196 16.10 -9.31 -2.80
C GLY A 196 16.73 -9.22 -4.20
N ASN A 197 16.58 -8.08 -4.88
CA ASN A 197 17.26 -7.82 -6.15
C ASN A 197 18.75 -7.50 -5.94
N MET A 198 19.07 -6.84 -4.82
CA MET A 198 20.42 -6.43 -4.47
C MET A 198 20.70 -6.47 -2.97
N GLN A 199 21.96 -6.72 -2.62
CA GLN A 199 22.46 -6.70 -1.25
C GLN A 199 23.77 -5.93 -1.16
N THR A 200 24.18 -5.64 0.07
CA THR A 200 25.38 -4.88 0.42
C THR A 200 25.30 -3.40 0.00
N SER A 201 25.84 -2.53 0.85
CA SER A 201 25.79 -1.09 0.63
C SER A 201 27.00 -0.57 -0.16
N TRP A 202 26.75 0.49 -0.95
CA TRP A 202 27.69 1.05 -1.91
C TRP A 202 28.66 2.02 -1.21
N GLY A 203 29.90 1.59 -0.98
CA GLY A 203 30.95 2.44 -0.42
C GLY A 203 30.96 2.57 1.11
N GLY A 204 30.25 1.71 1.84
CA GLY A 204 30.22 1.64 3.30
C GLY A 204 29.02 0.83 3.78
N SER A 205 28.91 0.52 5.08
CA SER A 205 27.74 -0.17 5.65
C SER A 205 26.61 0.80 6.01
N LEU A 206 25.38 0.30 6.10
CA LEU A 206 24.23 1.08 6.56
C LEU A 206 24.46 1.53 8.03
N PRO A 207 24.42 2.83 8.37
CA PRO A 207 24.67 3.26 9.75
C PRO A 207 23.56 2.80 10.72
N MET A 208 23.91 2.28 11.90
CA MET A 208 22.93 1.96 12.95
C MET A 208 22.06 3.18 13.32
N GLN A 209 22.60 4.40 13.23
CA GLN A 209 21.86 5.64 13.42
C GLN A 209 20.70 5.77 12.43
N TRP A 210 20.91 5.45 11.15
CA TRP A 210 19.85 5.44 10.12
C TRP A 210 18.71 4.50 10.49
N ILE A 211 19.05 3.28 10.92
CA ILE A 211 18.06 2.27 11.33
C ILE A 211 17.21 2.79 12.50
N ASN A 212 17.84 3.41 13.51
CA ASN A 212 17.15 4.01 14.66
C ASN A 212 16.25 5.21 14.27
N ASP A 213 16.73 6.07 13.37
CA ASP A 213 15.99 7.25 12.91
C ASP A 213 14.77 6.83 12.09
N GLN A 214 14.91 5.86 11.18
CA GLN A 214 13.80 5.33 10.39
C GLN A 214 12.75 4.61 11.25
N ALA A 215 13.18 3.86 12.28
CA ALA A 215 12.26 3.26 13.25
C ALA A 215 11.53 4.32 14.11
N THR A 216 12.18 5.45 14.38
CA THR A 216 11.59 6.59 15.11
C THR A 216 10.64 7.41 14.24
N LEU A 217 10.93 7.52 12.94
CA LEU A 217 10.06 8.15 11.94
C LEU A 217 8.78 7.32 11.72
N GLN A 218 8.90 6.00 11.59
CA GLN A 218 7.76 5.09 11.44
C GLN A 218 6.78 5.18 12.64
N LYS A 219 7.31 5.36 13.86
CA LYS A 219 6.50 5.59 15.08
C LYS A 219 5.75 6.93 15.10
N GLN A 220 6.03 7.85 14.17
CA GLN A 220 5.28 9.09 13.97
C GLN A 220 4.31 8.96 12.77
N ILE A 221 4.73 8.27 11.70
CA ILE A 221 3.92 8.01 10.50
C ILE A 221 2.68 7.16 10.83
N LEU A 222 2.85 6.00 11.48
CA LEU A 222 1.75 5.05 11.67
C LEU A 222 0.60 5.61 12.54
N PRO A 223 0.85 6.31 13.66
CA PRO A 223 -0.24 6.97 14.40
C PRO A 223 -0.97 8.02 13.56
N ARG A 224 -0.27 8.79 12.70
CA ARG A 224 -0.92 9.77 11.81
C ARG A 224 -1.78 9.08 10.74
N MET A 225 -1.34 7.96 10.18
CA MET A 225 -2.14 7.18 9.23
C MET A 225 -3.47 6.73 9.89
N VAL A 226 -3.38 6.13 11.08
CA VAL A 226 -4.56 5.68 11.84
C VAL A 226 -5.45 6.86 12.29
N GLU A 227 -4.86 7.98 12.72
CA GLU A 227 -5.57 9.22 13.08
C GLU A 227 -6.41 9.76 11.91
N LEU A 228 -5.90 9.61 10.67
CA LEU A 228 -6.54 10.01 9.43
C LEU A 228 -7.46 8.94 8.82
N GLY A 229 -7.66 7.80 9.50
CA GLY A 229 -8.56 6.73 9.06
C GLY A 229 -7.99 5.84 7.95
N MET A 230 -6.67 5.79 7.81
CA MET A 230 -5.98 4.87 6.90
C MET A 230 -5.63 3.57 7.62
N THR A 231 -5.73 2.45 6.93
CA THR A 231 -5.14 1.17 7.32
C THR A 231 -3.75 1.07 6.66
N PRO A 232 -2.64 1.13 7.42
CA PRO A 232 -1.31 0.99 6.83
C PRO A 232 -1.09 -0.45 6.38
N ILE A 233 -0.53 -0.64 5.19
CA ILE A 233 0.03 -1.94 4.78
C ILE A 233 1.46 -2.00 5.32
N LEU A 234 1.72 -2.94 6.21
CA LEU A 234 3.04 -3.15 6.80
C LEU A 234 3.82 -4.23 6.04
N PRO A 235 5.16 -4.17 6.00
CA PRO A 235 5.95 -5.22 5.37
C PRO A 235 6.02 -6.50 6.21
N ALA A 236 6.24 -7.63 5.56
CA ALA A 236 6.49 -8.93 6.19
C ALA A 236 7.88 -9.49 5.83
N PHE A 237 8.25 -10.65 6.39
CA PHE A 237 9.51 -11.31 6.08
C PHE A 237 9.42 -11.98 4.71
N THR A 238 10.13 -11.43 3.72
CA THR A 238 10.04 -11.87 2.31
C THR A 238 10.72 -13.21 2.03
N GLY A 239 11.66 -13.64 2.88
CA GLY A 239 12.49 -14.82 2.68
C GLY A 239 13.94 -14.49 2.31
N PHE A 240 14.24 -13.25 1.95
CA PHE A 240 15.61 -12.82 1.69
C PHE A 240 16.39 -12.72 3.01
N VAL A 241 17.57 -13.34 3.03
CA VAL A 241 18.42 -13.49 4.21
C VAL A 241 19.89 -13.17 3.88
N PRO A 242 20.70 -12.72 4.85
CA PRO A 242 22.14 -12.59 4.66
C PRO A 242 22.79 -13.92 4.27
N ARG A 243 23.82 -13.89 3.42
CA ARG A 243 24.54 -15.10 2.94
C ARG A 243 25.06 -15.99 4.07
N ALA A 244 25.39 -15.38 5.22
CA ALA A 244 25.81 -16.09 6.42
C ALA A 244 24.76 -17.10 6.94
N MET A 245 23.47 -16.87 6.65
CA MET A 245 22.36 -17.72 7.09
C MET A 245 22.57 -19.20 6.70
N SER A 246 23.13 -19.48 5.53
CA SER A 246 23.45 -20.85 5.08
C SER A 246 24.57 -21.54 5.89
N SER A 247 25.42 -20.77 6.58
CA SER A 247 26.42 -21.33 7.51
C SER A 247 25.83 -21.61 8.89
N HIS A 248 24.94 -20.74 9.38
CA HIS A 248 24.20 -20.97 10.64
C HIS A 248 23.17 -22.11 10.50
N TYR A 249 22.51 -22.23 9.35
CA TYR A 249 21.45 -23.20 9.06
C TYR A 249 21.76 -24.02 7.79
N SER A 250 22.83 -24.81 7.83
CA SER A 250 23.31 -25.63 6.70
C SER A 250 22.34 -26.67 6.14
N ASN A 251 21.26 -26.99 6.86
CA ASN A 251 20.19 -27.89 6.39
C ASN A 251 18.93 -27.14 5.92
N ALA A 252 18.88 -25.81 6.02
CA ALA A 252 17.73 -25.03 5.56
C ALA A 252 17.74 -24.90 4.04
N SER A 253 16.54 -24.82 3.47
CA SER A 253 16.27 -24.73 2.03
C SER A 253 16.55 -23.30 1.53
N ILE A 254 17.82 -22.89 1.59
CA ILE A 254 18.28 -21.58 1.14
C ILE A 254 18.88 -21.72 -0.26
N VAL A 255 18.25 -21.06 -1.23
CA VAL A 255 18.73 -20.95 -2.61
C VAL A 255 19.34 -19.56 -2.84
N ASN A 256 20.06 -19.35 -3.95
CA ASN A 256 20.47 -18.01 -4.36
C ASN A 256 19.51 -17.51 -5.45
N GLY A 257 19.06 -16.26 -5.32
CA GLY A 257 18.27 -15.57 -6.33
C GLY A 257 19.05 -15.31 -7.62
N SER A 258 18.35 -14.73 -8.60
CA SER A 258 18.93 -14.33 -9.88
C SER A 258 19.91 -13.16 -9.76
N ALA A 259 20.80 -13.03 -10.74
CA ALA A 259 21.55 -11.80 -10.95
C ALA A 259 20.61 -10.74 -11.54
N TRP A 260 20.55 -9.56 -10.92
CA TRP A 260 19.66 -8.47 -11.32
C TRP A 260 20.41 -7.35 -12.05
N SER A 261 19.77 -6.75 -13.07
CA SER A 261 20.16 -5.53 -13.80
C SER A 261 21.66 -5.38 -14.15
N GLY A 262 22.37 -6.48 -14.40
CA GLY A 262 23.80 -6.48 -14.73
C GLY A 262 24.75 -6.16 -13.58
N PHE A 263 24.26 -6.10 -12.33
CA PHE A 263 25.11 -5.85 -11.16
C PHE A 263 26.08 -7.02 -10.89
N PRO A 264 27.26 -6.78 -10.30
CA PRO A 264 28.19 -7.84 -9.93
C PRO A 264 27.56 -8.82 -8.94
N THR A 265 27.84 -10.12 -9.06
CA THR A 265 27.30 -11.20 -8.20
C THR A 265 27.50 -11.00 -6.68
N ALA A 266 28.40 -10.12 -6.25
CA ALA A 266 28.57 -9.74 -4.85
C ALA A 266 27.46 -8.80 -4.34
N MET A 267 26.80 -8.05 -5.22
CA MET A 267 25.76 -7.04 -4.93
C MET A 267 24.35 -7.49 -5.32
N THR A 268 24.17 -8.73 -5.78
CA THR A 268 22.90 -9.35 -6.19
C THR A 268 23.00 -10.86 -5.91
N ASN A 269 22.13 -11.71 -6.48
CA ASN A 269 22.02 -13.13 -6.09
C ASN A 269 21.77 -13.29 -4.58
N ASP A 270 20.76 -12.59 -4.06
CA ASP A 270 20.41 -12.61 -2.65
C ASP A 270 20.00 -14.02 -2.21
N SER A 271 20.42 -14.43 -1.02
CA SER A 271 20.07 -15.74 -0.49
C SER A 271 18.60 -15.72 -0.06
N PHE A 272 17.83 -16.68 -0.56
CA PHE A 272 16.39 -16.79 -0.38
C PHE A 272 16.07 -18.09 0.36
N LEU A 273 15.54 -17.95 1.57
CA LEU A 273 14.97 -19.03 2.35
C LEU A 273 13.59 -19.38 1.77
N GLU A 274 13.45 -20.59 1.23
CA GLU A 274 12.20 -21.06 0.63
C GLU A 274 11.05 -21.10 1.65
N PRO A 275 9.83 -20.64 1.32
CA PRO A 275 8.72 -20.57 2.30
C PRO A 275 8.28 -21.90 2.89
N PHE A 276 8.50 -23.01 2.19
CA PHE A 276 8.20 -24.36 2.67
C PHE A 276 9.26 -24.91 3.64
N ASP A 277 10.37 -24.19 3.87
CA ASP A 277 11.33 -24.56 4.91
C ASP A 277 10.75 -24.30 6.32
N PRO A 278 10.93 -25.21 7.30
CA PRO A 278 10.45 -25.01 8.67
C PRO A 278 10.97 -23.73 9.36
N LEU A 279 12.07 -23.14 8.89
CA LEU A 279 12.64 -21.92 9.43
C LEU A 279 11.87 -20.66 9.02
N PHE A 280 11.29 -20.63 7.81
CA PHE A 280 10.55 -19.47 7.30
C PHE A 280 9.39 -19.04 8.21
N PRO A 281 8.44 -19.91 8.62
CA PRO A 281 7.34 -19.50 9.49
C PRO A 281 7.80 -19.10 10.90
N GLN A 282 8.97 -19.56 11.37
CA GLN A 282 9.55 -19.11 12.64
C GLN A 282 10.04 -17.66 12.52
N MET A 283 10.78 -17.34 11.47
CA MET A 283 11.25 -15.98 11.19
C MET A 283 10.08 -15.02 10.91
N GLN A 284 9.12 -15.44 10.10
CA GLN A 284 7.90 -14.67 9.79
C GLN A 284 7.09 -14.33 11.05
N LYS A 285 6.95 -15.29 11.97
CA LYS A 285 6.27 -15.06 13.25
C LYS A 285 7.05 -14.12 14.16
N SER A 286 8.36 -14.27 14.25
CA SER A 286 9.22 -13.34 15.03
C SER A 286 9.13 -11.92 14.46
N PHE A 287 9.17 -11.77 13.13
CA PHE A 287 9.06 -10.49 12.43
C PHE A 287 7.75 -9.76 12.73
N ILE A 288 6.59 -10.42 12.51
CA ILE A 288 5.28 -9.82 12.78
C ILE A 288 5.09 -9.55 14.28
N ALA A 289 5.54 -10.44 15.18
CA ALA A 289 5.43 -10.22 16.62
C ALA A 289 6.23 -8.98 17.09
N LYS A 290 7.47 -8.79 16.60
CA LYS A 290 8.26 -7.59 16.88
C LYS A 290 7.64 -6.33 16.28
N GLN A 291 7.10 -6.41 15.07
CA GLN A 291 6.40 -5.31 14.42
C GLN A 291 5.15 -4.88 15.22
N GLN A 292 4.32 -5.84 15.64
CA GLN A 292 3.17 -5.60 16.53
C GLN A 292 3.59 -5.08 17.91
N GLN A 293 4.72 -5.52 18.46
CA GLN A 293 5.28 -4.95 19.69
C GLN A 293 5.76 -3.50 19.51
N ALA A 294 6.31 -3.16 18.35
CA ALA A 294 6.86 -1.84 18.05
C ALA A 294 5.78 -0.79 17.70
N TYR A 295 4.68 -1.21 17.05
CA TYR A 295 3.69 -0.33 16.43
C TYR A 295 2.23 -0.59 16.84
N GLY A 296 1.95 -1.71 17.53
CA GLY A 296 0.59 -2.15 17.88
C GLY A 296 -0.05 -3.01 16.78
N ASN A 297 -1.20 -3.60 17.11
CA ASN A 297 -2.04 -4.29 16.12
C ASN A 297 -2.93 -3.27 15.40
N ILE A 298 -2.47 -2.78 14.24
CA ILE A 298 -3.08 -1.66 13.50
C ILE A 298 -3.51 -2.03 12.06
N THR A 299 -3.23 -3.26 11.62
CA THR A 299 -3.52 -3.74 10.27
C THR A 299 -3.49 -5.26 10.23
N HIS A 300 -4.16 -5.82 9.22
CA HIS A 300 -4.03 -7.22 8.80
C HIS A 300 -3.48 -7.33 7.37
N PHE A 301 -3.08 -6.22 6.75
CA PHE A 301 -2.53 -6.19 5.39
C PHE A 301 -1.01 -6.18 5.44
N TYR A 302 -0.41 -7.23 4.85
CA TYR A 302 1.04 -7.41 4.83
C TYR A 302 1.58 -7.47 3.40
N THR A 303 2.49 -6.56 3.03
CA THR A 303 3.19 -6.59 1.73
C THR A 303 4.37 -7.56 1.80
N LEU A 304 4.46 -8.45 0.82
CA LEU A 304 5.48 -9.50 0.76
C LEU A 304 5.70 -9.92 -0.70
N ASP A 305 6.84 -9.54 -1.27
CA ASP A 305 7.14 -9.75 -2.68
C ASP A 305 8.46 -10.52 -2.83
N GLN A 306 8.40 -11.68 -3.49
CA GLN A 306 9.51 -12.66 -3.57
C GLN A 306 10.13 -12.74 -4.96
N TYR A 307 9.36 -12.38 -5.99
CA TYR A 307 9.72 -12.57 -7.39
C TYR A 307 9.56 -11.28 -8.20
N ASN A 308 9.64 -10.13 -7.53
CA ASN A 308 9.75 -8.83 -8.19
C ASN A 308 11.11 -8.79 -8.94
N GLU A 309 11.08 -8.99 -10.25
CA GLU A 309 12.29 -9.11 -11.10
C GLU A 309 13.31 -10.16 -10.62
N ASN A 310 12.79 -11.18 -9.91
CA ASN A 310 13.56 -12.28 -9.36
C ASN A 310 12.98 -13.60 -9.87
N ASN A 311 13.83 -14.47 -10.39
CA ASN A 311 13.41 -15.74 -10.97
C ASN A 311 13.12 -16.77 -9.85
N PRO A 312 11.92 -17.40 -9.83
CA PRO A 312 11.67 -18.55 -8.97
C PRO A 312 12.61 -19.70 -9.29
N PHE A 313 12.97 -20.52 -8.29
CA PHE A 313 13.88 -21.65 -8.49
C PHE A 313 13.38 -22.67 -9.52
N SER A 314 12.05 -22.78 -9.68
CA SER A 314 11.41 -23.66 -10.66
C SER A 314 10.14 -23.05 -11.24
N GLY A 315 9.94 -23.25 -12.55
CA GLY A 315 8.68 -22.94 -13.24
C GLY A 315 7.65 -24.06 -13.21
N ASN A 316 7.80 -25.05 -12.31
CA ASN A 316 6.80 -26.10 -12.10
C ASN A 316 5.63 -25.55 -11.28
N THR A 317 4.40 -25.76 -11.76
CA THR A 317 3.18 -25.29 -11.09
C THR A 317 3.03 -25.81 -9.67
N SER A 318 3.47 -27.05 -9.36
CA SER A 318 3.42 -27.56 -7.99
C SER A 318 4.38 -26.85 -7.04
N TYR A 319 5.57 -26.44 -7.52
CA TYR A 319 6.52 -25.63 -6.74
C TYR A 319 5.93 -24.24 -6.47
N LEU A 320 5.44 -23.56 -7.51
CA LEU A 320 4.85 -22.22 -7.38
C LEU A 320 3.66 -22.22 -6.41
N ALA A 321 2.77 -23.23 -6.50
CA ALA A 321 1.67 -23.39 -5.57
C ALA A 321 2.13 -23.70 -4.13
N SER A 322 3.22 -24.45 -3.94
CA SER A 322 3.79 -24.69 -2.61
C SER A 322 4.40 -23.42 -1.98
N VAL A 323 5.10 -22.60 -2.77
CA VAL A 323 5.67 -21.33 -2.30
C VAL A 323 4.57 -20.44 -1.74
N SER A 324 3.52 -20.15 -2.53
CA SER A 324 2.43 -19.25 -2.11
C SER A 324 1.57 -19.83 -0.97
N ALA A 325 1.29 -21.14 -0.98
CA ALA A 325 0.60 -21.82 0.10
C ALA A 325 1.35 -21.69 1.44
N SER A 326 2.66 -21.89 1.43
CA SER A 326 3.50 -21.73 2.61
C SER A 326 3.66 -20.27 3.03
N THR A 327 3.80 -19.33 2.09
CA THR A 327 3.84 -17.89 2.38
C THR A 327 2.57 -17.44 3.12
N ILE A 328 1.36 -17.68 2.59
CA ILE A 328 0.13 -17.26 3.29
C ILE A 328 -0.10 -18.03 4.61
N ALA A 329 0.30 -19.30 4.69
CA ALA A 329 0.23 -20.07 5.94
C ALA A 329 1.15 -19.49 7.01
N SER A 330 2.34 -19.00 6.64
CA SER A 330 3.29 -18.38 7.56
C SER A 330 2.79 -17.02 8.08
N LEU A 331 2.17 -16.21 7.21
CA LEU A 331 1.48 -14.97 7.61
C LEU A 331 0.35 -15.29 8.59
N ARG A 332 -0.53 -16.24 8.24
CA ARG A 332 -1.68 -16.65 9.07
C ARG A 332 -1.30 -17.36 10.37
N ALA A 333 -0.08 -17.89 10.49
CA ALA A 333 0.49 -18.42 11.73
C ALA A 333 0.98 -17.33 12.70
N ALA A 334 1.16 -16.10 12.21
CA ALA A 334 1.52 -14.93 13.00
C ALA A 334 0.30 -14.03 13.29
N ASP A 335 -0.56 -13.83 12.30
CA ASP A 335 -1.81 -13.07 12.37
C ASP A 335 -2.93 -13.84 11.62
N PRO A 336 -3.90 -14.46 12.32
CA PRO A 336 -4.95 -15.27 11.69
C PRO A 336 -5.81 -14.56 10.64
N GLU A 337 -5.90 -13.23 10.70
CA GLU A 337 -6.70 -12.41 9.79
C GLU A 337 -5.86 -11.85 8.61
N ALA A 338 -4.57 -12.24 8.52
CA ALA A 338 -3.64 -11.72 7.52
C ALA A 338 -4.13 -11.88 6.07
N ILE A 339 -4.05 -10.75 5.36
CA ILE A 339 -4.22 -10.58 3.91
C ILE A 339 -2.85 -10.28 3.32
N TRP A 340 -2.43 -11.09 2.34
CA TRP A 340 -1.18 -10.90 1.63
C TRP A 340 -1.37 -9.89 0.49
N VAL A 341 -0.74 -8.72 0.59
CA VAL A 341 -0.64 -7.75 -0.49
C VAL A 341 0.54 -8.12 -1.39
N LEU A 342 0.27 -8.35 -2.67
CA LEU A 342 1.25 -8.78 -3.68
C LEU A 342 1.27 -7.79 -4.85
N GLN A 343 2.45 -7.34 -5.25
CA GLN A 343 2.62 -6.59 -6.50
C GLN A 343 2.52 -7.52 -7.71
N GLY A 344 1.59 -7.24 -8.63
CA GLY A 344 1.41 -7.99 -9.87
C GLY A 344 2.50 -7.77 -10.93
N TRP A 345 3.51 -6.93 -10.65
CA TRP A 345 4.60 -6.58 -11.59
C TRP A 345 5.30 -7.78 -12.18
N LEU A 346 5.56 -8.82 -11.38
CA LEU A 346 6.24 -10.05 -11.84
C LEU A 346 5.57 -10.68 -13.06
N PHE A 347 4.23 -10.60 -13.14
CA PHE A 347 3.46 -11.19 -14.24
C PHE A 347 3.69 -10.44 -15.56
N PHE A 348 3.97 -9.14 -15.51
CA PHE A 348 4.35 -8.33 -16.66
C PHE A 348 5.86 -8.43 -16.95
N SER A 349 6.72 -8.06 -15.99
CA SER A 349 8.18 -7.93 -16.19
C SER A 349 8.88 -9.24 -16.52
N SER A 350 8.26 -10.38 -16.20
CA SER A 350 8.72 -11.72 -16.58
C SER A 350 7.62 -12.52 -17.26
N GLU A 351 6.83 -11.91 -18.16
CA GLU A 351 5.70 -12.54 -18.87
C GLU A 351 6.03 -13.89 -19.54
N THR A 352 7.25 -14.05 -20.08
CA THR A 352 7.70 -15.29 -20.72
C THR A 352 7.88 -16.45 -19.73
N PHE A 353 8.11 -16.14 -18.46
CA PHE A 353 8.05 -17.09 -17.36
C PHE A 353 6.60 -17.22 -16.84
N TRP A 354 5.90 -16.12 -16.61
CA TRP A 354 4.56 -16.09 -16.00
C TRP A 354 3.43 -16.27 -17.02
N THR A 355 3.39 -17.49 -17.58
CA THR A 355 2.24 -18.01 -18.34
C THR A 355 1.02 -18.16 -17.44
N ASP A 356 -0.18 -18.09 -18.01
CA ASP A 356 -1.43 -18.09 -17.23
C ASP A 356 -1.55 -19.30 -16.29
N ASP A 357 -1.21 -20.53 -16.74
CA ASP A 357 -1.14 -21.75 -15.89
C ASP A 357 -0.24 -21.60 -14.65
N ARG A 358 0.85 -20.82 -14.74
CA ARG A 358 1.80 -20.58 -13.64
C ARG A 358 1.29 -19.50 -12.70
N ILE A 359 0.61 -18.49 -13.22
CA ILE A 359 -0.08 -17.48 -12.42
C ILE A 359 -1.24 -18.13 -11.65
N GLU A 360 -2.06 -18.96 -12.31
CA GLU A 360 -3.15 -19.70 -11.66
C GLU A 360 -2.61 -20.62 -10.56
N ALA A 361 -1.53 -21.36 -10.82
CA ALA A 361 -0.91 -22.21 -9.80
C ALA A 361 -0.35 -21.41 -8.61
N TYR A 362 0.35 -20.29 -8.87
CA TYR A 362 0.90 -19.43 -7.82
C TYR A 362 -0.19 -18.78 -6.98
N LEU A 363 -1.18 -18.11 -7.60
CA LEU A 363 -2.27 -17.47 -6.87
C LEU A 363 -3.23 -18.47 -6.23
N GLY A 364 -3.42 -19.64 -6.86
CA GLY A 364 -4.26 -20.73 -6.36
C GLY A 364 -3.69 -21.46 -5.14
N GLY A 365 -2.37 -21.42 -4.94
CA GLY A 365 -1.74 -21.96 -3.73
C GLY A 365 -2.17 -21.25 -2.45
N ALA A 366 -2.53 -19.96 -2.51
CA ALA A 366 -3.14 -19.25 -1.38
C ALA A 366 -4.67 -19.48 -1.36
N PRO A 367 -5.25 -20.16 -0.35
CA PRO A 367 -6.67 -20.49 -0.37
C PRO A 367 -7.57 -19.33 0.08
N GLY A 368 -8.66 -19.11 -0.67
CA GLY A 368 -9.63 -18.03 -0.44
C GLY A 368 -9.34 -16.80 -1.31
N ASN A 369 -10.39 -16.15 -1.82
CA ASN A 369 -10.25 -15.00 -2.75
C ASN A 369 -9.95 -13.68 -2.02
N ASP A 370 -10.19 -13.67 -0.72
CA ASP A 370 -9.91 -12.63 0.28
C ASP A 370 -8.55 -12.81 0.98
N SER A 371 -7.84 -13.92 0.73
CA SER A 371 -6.51 -14.17 1.31
C SER A 371 -5.39 -13.32 0.73
N MET A 372 -5.61 -12.74 -0.45
CA MET A 372 -4.66 -11.91 -1.17
C MET A 372 -5.34 -10.66 -1.72
N LEU A 373 -4.60 -9.56 -1.72
CA LEU A 373 -4.93 -8.34 -2.45
C LEU A 373 -3.83 -8.08 -3.49
N ILE A 374 -4.15 -8.27 -4.76
CA ILE A 374 -3.17 -8.10 -5.84
C ILE A 374 -3.20 -6.66 -6.34
N LEU A 375 -2.04 -6.05 -6.49
CA LEU A 375 -1.90 -4.73 -7.09
C LEU A 375 -1.56 -4.93 -8.57
N ASP A 376 -2.48 -4.65 -9.49
CA ASP A 376 -2.18 -4.71 -10.93
C ASP A 376 -1.33 -3.48 -11.28
N LEU A 377 -0.01 -3.62 -11.14
CA LEU A 377 0.86 -2.50 -10.80
C LEU A 377 1.00 -1.43 -11.89
N TYR A 378 0.65 -1.76 -13.14
CA TYR A 378 0.79 -0.92 -14.33
C TYR A 378 -0.48 -1.01 -15.21
N THR A 379 -1.66 -0.86 -14.61
CA THR A 379 -2.94 -1.19 -15.28
C THR A 379 -3.28 -0.23 -16.41
N GLU A 380 -2.81 1.02 -16.35
CA GLU A 380 -3.08 2.08 -17.32
C GLU A 380 -2.42 1.87 -18.70
N ALA A 381 -1.47 0.93 -18.79
CA ALA A 381 -0.76 0.61 -20.03
C ALA A 381 -0.55 -0.90 -20.27
N GLN A 382 -0.33 -1.70 -19.22
CA GLN A 382 -0.03 -3.14 -19.32
C GLN A 382 -0.87 -3.99 -18.36
N PRO A 383 -2.22 -3.91 -18.42
CA PRO A 383 -3.13 -4.57 -17.48
C PRO A 383 -2.99 -6.10 -17.51
N GLN A 384 -2.75 -6.71 -16.35
CA GLN A 384 -2.64 -8.17 -16.20
C GLN A 384 -3.96 -8.83 -15.78
N TRP A 385 -4.90 -8.07 -15.18
CA TRP A 385 -6.21 -8.58 -14.74
C TRP A 385 -7.02 -9.26 -15.85
N ASN A 386 -6.95 -8.75 -17.09
CA ASN A 386 -7.80 -9.24 -18.19
C ASN A 386 -7.38 -10.65 -18.65
N ARG A 387 -6.08 -10.89 -18.89
CA ARG A 387 -5.60 -12.22 -19.31
C ARG A 387 -5.70 -13.27 -18.20
N THR A 388 -5.64 -12.83 -16.94
CA THR A 388 -5.76 -13.71 -15.76
C THR A 388 -7.21 -13.94 -15.31
N ASN A 389 -8.21 -13.56 -16.12
CA ASN A 389 -9.64 -13.66 -15.80
C ASN A 389 -9.98 -13.05 -14.43
N SER A 390 -9.56 -11.80 -14.23
CA SER A 390 -9.63 -11.10 -12.94
C SER A 390 -8.87 -11.84 -11.84
N TYR A 391 -7.60 -12.20 -12.11
CA TYR A 391 -6.73 -12.96 -11.22
C TYR A 391 -7.38 -14.23 -10.63
N PHE A 392 -8.09 -14.98 -11.47
CA PHE A 392 -8.80 -16.21 -11.08
C PHE A 392 -9.76 -16.01 -9.89
N GLY A 393 -10.29 -14.78 -9.76
CA GLY A 393 -11.21 -14.36 -8.72
C GLY A 393 -10.58 -13.79 -7.45
N LYS A 394 -9.24 -13.69 -7.34
CA LYS A 394 -8.58 -12.97 -6.23
C LYS A 394 -8.99 -11.50 -6.22
N GLN A 395 -9.07 -10.89 -5.05
CA GLN A 395 -9.26 -9.45 -4.93
C GLN A 395 -8.06 -8.69 -5.50
N TRP A 396 -8.31 -7.63 -6.25
CA TRP A 396 -7.26 -6.80 -6.84
C TRP A 396 -7.58 -5.31 -6.89
N VAL A 397 -6.53 -4.50 -7.03
CA VAL A 397 -6.56 -3.04 -7.14
C VAL A 397 -6.06 -2.66 -8.54
N TRP A 398 -6.82 -1.82 -9.24
CA TRP A 398 -6.38 -1.17 -10.46
C TRP A 398 -5.39 -0.08 -10.08
N CYS A 399 -4.13 -0.24 -10.46
CA CYS A 399 -3.09 0.72 -10.11
C CYS A 399 -2.52 1.45 -11.32
N GLU A 400 -2.27 2.74 -11.13
CA GLU A 400 -1.52 3.61 -12.03
C GLU A 400 -0.05 3.67 -11.59
N LEU A 401 0.85 3.19 -12.45
CA LEU A 401 2.30 3.32 -12.24
C LEU A 401 2.74 4.74 -12.60
N HIS A 402 2.42 5.19 -13.81
CA HIS A 402 2.83 6.47 -14.39
C HIS A 402 4.36 6.68 -14.41
N ASP A 403 4.96 7.11 -13.29
CA ASP A 403 6.38 7.43 -13.19
C ASP A 403 7.25 6.17 -12.94
N TYR A 404 8.38 6.16 -13.66
CA TYR A 404 9.51 5.26 -13.44
C TYR A 404 10.74 6.07 -13.01
N GLY A 405 11.41 5.67 -11.93
CA GLY A 405 12.66 6.27 -11.45
C GLY A 405 12.61 7.70 -10.91
N GLY A 406 11.44 8.34 -10.81
CA GLY A 406 11.33 9.79 -10.58
C GLY A 406 11.73 10.63 -11.81
N ASN A 407 11.55 10.09 -13.02
CA ASN A 407 11.95 10.75 -14.26
C ASN A 407 10.94 11.83 -14.66
N MET A 408 11.38 13.08 -14.66
CA MET A 408 10.52 14.22 -14.96
C MET A 408 10.19 14.35 -16.46
N GLY A 409 8.90 14.44 -16.80
CA GLY A 409 8.44 14.70 -18.16
C GLY A 409 6.93 14.97 -18.21
N MET A 410 6.49 15.88 -19.10
CA MET A 410 5.06 16.18 -19.28
C MET A 410 4.33 15.02 -20.01
N GLU A 411 4.02 13.94 -19.29
CA GLU A 411 3.26 12.78 -19.76
C GLU A 411 1.96 12.50 -18.96
N GLY A 412 1.29 11.39 -19.24
CA GLY A 412 0.04 10.98 -18.58
C GLY A 412 -1.01 10.44 -19.57
N ASN A 413 -1.44 9.19 -19.39
CA ASN A 413 -2.43 8.53 -20.25
C ASN A 413 -3.87 8.79 -19.79
N LEU A 414 -4.27 10.06 -19.72
CA LEU A 414 -5.56 10.47 -19.14
C LEU A 414 -6.76 9.71 -19.70
N ALA A 415 -6.79 9.38 -20.99
CA ALA A 415 -7.88 8.61 -21.59
C ALA A 415 -8.02 7.21 -20.97
N ALA A 416 -6.92 6.47 -20.80
CA ALA A 416 -6.96 5.17 -20.14
C ALA A 416 -7.31 5.28 -18.65
N ILE A 417 -6.85 6.34 -17.97
CA ILE A 417 -7.13 6.58 -16.55
C ILE A 417 -8.60 6.97 -16.32
N THR A 418 -9.25 7.70 -17.23
CA THR A 418 -10.66 8.11 -17.08
C THR A 418 -11.69 7.05 -17.50
N GLU A 419 -11.27 6.01 -18.24
CA GLU A 419 -12.19 4.97 -18.73
C GLU A 419 -11.87 3.59 -18.14
N GLY A 420 -10.59 3.24 -18.01
CA GLY A 420 -10.08 1.93 -17.61
C GLY A 420 -10.54 1.45 -16.23
N PRO A 421 -10.42 2.24 -15.14
CA PRO A 421 -10.80 1.81 -13.80
C PRO A 421 -12.29 1.50 -13.68
N VAL A 422 -13.14 2.38 -14.23
CA VAL A 422 -14.61 2.21 -14.22
C VAL A 422 -15.04 1.04 -15.10
N ALA A 423 -14.41 0.86 -16.27
CA ALA A 423 -14.67 -0.28 -17.14
C ALA A 423 -14.26 -1.61 -16.49
N ALA A 424 -13.11 -1.67 -15.81
CA ALA A 424 -12.63 -2.86 -15.11
C ALA A 424 -13.50 -3.20 -13.88
N LEU A 425 -13.95 -2.20 -13.12
CA LEU A 425 -14.86 -2.38 -11.98
C LEU A 425 -16.21 -2.97 -12.38
N HIS A 426 -16.70 -2.62 -13.58
CA HIS A 426 -17.97 -3.10 -14.13
C HIS A 426 -17.84 -4.26 -15.13
N ALA A 427 -16.63 -4.80 -15.32
CA ALA A 427 -16.42 -5.97 -16.16
C ALA A 427 -17.10 -7.23 -15.57
N ASN A 428 -17.67 -8.07 -16.43
CA ASN A 428 -18.37 -9.28 -16.00
C ASN A 428 -17.40 -10.26 -15.33
N GLY A 429 -17.65 -10.61 -14.07
CA GLY A 429 -16.77 -11.47 -13.27
C GLY A 429 -15.60 -10.74 -12.62
N SER A 430 -15.55 -9.40 -12.66
CA SER A 430 -14.52 -8.62 -11.98
C SER A 430 -14.54 -8.83 -10.46
N SER A 431 -13.35 -9.02 -9.90
CA SER A 431 -13.03 -9.06 -8.47
C SER A 431 -12.21 -7.83 -8.04
N MET A 432 -12.27 -6.74 -8.83
CA MET A 432 -11.67 -5.46 -8.50
C MET A 432 -12.31 -4.87 -7.23
N VAL A 433 -11.47 -4.44 -6.28
CA VAL A 433 -11.87 -3.86 -4.99
C VAL A 433 -11.20 -2.52 -4.69
N GLY A 434 -10.40 -1.98 -5.60
CA GLY A 434 -9.73 -0.71 -5.37
C GLY A 434 -9.17 -0.05 -6.61
N MET A 435 -8.85 1.23 -6.45
CA MET A 435 -8.02 2.03 -7.35
C MET A 435 -6.80 2.52 -6.56
N GLY A 436 -5.67 2.81 -7.20
CA GLY A 436 -4.51 3.30 -6.45
C GLY A 436 -3.33 3.76 -7.28
N LEU A 437 -2.36 4.38 -6.60
CA LEU A 437 -1.17 4.96 -7.22
C LEU A 437 0.07 4.16 -6.81
N THR A 438 0.84 3.71 -7.80
CA THR A 438 2.01 2.81 -7.67
C THR A 438 3.29 3.40 -8.24
N MET A 439 3.39 4.73 -8.33
CA MET A 439 4.54 5.44 -8.91
C MET A 439 5.89 5.08 -8.30
N GLU A 440 6.90 4.89 -9.14
CA GLU A 440 8.25 4.66 -8.64
C GLU A 440 8.77 5.89 -7.89
N GLY A 441 8.59 7.08 -8.45
CA GLY A 441 8.87 8.36 -7.82
C GLY A 441 7.66 9.30 -7.81
N GLN A 442 7.50 10.09 -6.75
CA GLN A 442 6.55 11.21 -6.73
C GLN A 442 7.23 12.43 -7.33
N GLU A 443 7.28 12.46 -8.66
CA GLU A 443 7.71 13.65 -9.39
C GLU A 443 6.56 14.71 -9.36
N PRO A 444 6.87 16.02 -9.30
CA PRO A 444 5.86 17.06 -9.06
C PRO A 444 5.25 17.69 -10.33
N GLY A 445 5.70 17.31 -11.54
CA GLY A 445 5.25 17.90 -12.80
C GLY A 445 3.83 17.48 -13.18
N ASN A 446 3.41 16.28 -12.78
CA ASN A 446 2.25 15.58 -13.30
C ASN A 446 1.23 15.22 -12.21
N GLU A 447 1.21 15.97 -11.09
CA GLU A 447 0.23 15.80 -9.97
C GLU A 447 -1.22 15.63 -10.47
N ILE A 448 -1.62 16.34 -11.55
CA ILE A 448 -2.94 16.23 -12.19
C ILE A 448 -3.30 14.82 -12.67
N VAL A 449 -2.32 14.02 -13.10
CA VAL A 449 -2.55 12.69 -13.67
C VAL A 449 -3.02 11.74 -12.56
N TYR A 450 -2.29 11.74 -11.45
CA TYR A 450 -2.59 11.01 -10.22
C TYR A 450 -3.91 11.46 -9.56
N ASP A 451 -4.18 12.77 -9.55
CA ASP A 451 -5.43 13.34 -9.02
C ASP A 451 -6.67 12.82 -9.77
N VAL A 452 -6.57 12.68 -11.09
CA VAL A 452 -7.68 12.21 -11.94
C VAL A 452 -8.06 10.76 -11.63
N LEU A 453 -7.14 9.89 -11.23
CA LEU A 453 -7.52 8.55 -10.76
C LEU A 453 -8.23 8.60 -9.40
N LEU A 454 -7.65 9.32 -8.42
CA LEU A 454 -8.21 9.37 -7.06
C LEU A 454 -9.56 10.10 -6.99
N ASP A 455 -9.81 11.07 -7.88
CA ASP A 455 -11.10 11.77 -7.98
C ASP A 455 -12.24 10.88 -8.55
N GLN A 456 -11.92 9.76 -9.21
CA GLN A 456 -12.90 8.79 -9.71
C GLN A 456 -13.31 7.73 -8.67
N ALA A 457 -12.55 7.57 -7.58
CA ALA A 457 -12.62 6.43 -6.67
C ALA A 457 -13.59 6.59 -5.48
#